data_AF-A0A2D6AIE0-F1
#
_entry.id   AF-A0A2D6AIE0-F1
#
_cell.length_a   1.000
_cell.length_b   1.000
_cell.length_c   1.000
_cell.angle_alpha   90.00
_cell.angle_beta   90.00
_cell.angle_gamma   90.00
#
_symmetry.space_group_name_H-M   'P 1'
#
loop_
_entity.id
_entity.type
_entity.pdbx_description
1 polymer ?
#
loop_
_entity_poly.entity_id
_entity_poly.type
_entity_poly.pdbx_seq_one_letter_code
_entity_poly.pdbx_strand_id
1 'polypeptide(L)'
;MKQYILSIATLAIVPIVVFAMPPDVENNIWYSDTIQKLYDQGYFSKDESFRPSDAALRGEIVQLIVDIQGGPSGEHDATEAFDDVPASHPLHTYFAEAAAQKWITGQDNCYAKSKPCYANPGQPINRAEMAALLMRVFEKAAHNTAPTFDDVPQDTWYTKHIRNAASLCLLQGDDGNNTVRPADTINRAEMAVMIERVFKDLQYPNCSTNITDTMIPKAPGTGEDGTYTSGWRWPVEVFEYAGGTISIIDGFEDPYGLDLIDGMLYVSDGGRGQVVRFTEDLQYRGWLGLLNGNPNGWHDTGSSQRSDQKGGLNFPHAVAKLDDGTLLVADYNAKAVRTYTEDGTFIGNFYDTDNENLKFRGPPVVDLDPAGNVWVADYAGHRIMKFDQGGNLLGWKGERTDGTIVEGFATEDASQPSSAYGGFRYPHQIAVENNGTFYVADLNNHRIQKFAKDGTFLGWIGAQDNGKINDGWTMEGVSAPSSFIGGFSRPISITLTPNNMLLISDSDNYRLQLFTTEGKFVGWLGAKSYDKMTVGWEKQGVAASSKEPGGFERAVNSFIHNGKIYTADSNGRIQIFTLKNSTE
;
A
#
# COMPACT_ATOMS: atom_id res chain seq x y z
N MET A 1 -19.70 6.85 -51.66
CA MET A 1 -18.52 6.63 -52.52
C MET A 1 -17.69 7.91 -52.55
N LYS A 2 -16.75 8.07 -51.61
CA LYS A 2 -15.64 9.04 -51.63
C LYS A 2 -14.58 8.51 -50.66
N GLN A 3 -13.37 8.33 -51.19
CA GLN A 3 -12.22 7.64 -50.59
C GLN A 3 -11.64 8.38 -49.38
N TYR A 4 -11.32 7.64 -48.32
CA TYR A 4 -10.34 8.05 -47.33
C TYR A 4 -8.94 7.81 -47.90
N ILE A 5 -8.16 8.88 -48.07
CA ILE A 5 -6.70 8.81 -48.26
C ILE A 5 -6.11 9.07 -46.88
N LEU A 6 -5.58 8.03 -46.23
CA LEU A 6 -4.69 8.20 -45.08
C LEU A 6 -3.37 8.79 -45.59
N SER A 7 -3.10 10.05 -45.25
CA SER A 7 -1.75 10.58 -45.29
C SER A 7 -1.01 10.07 -44.05
N ILE A 8 0.03 9.27 -44.26
CA ILE A 8 0.95 8.84 -43.20
C ILE A 8 1.77 10.07 -42.83
N ALA A 9 1.38 10.75 -41.74
CA ALA A 9 2.26 11.70 -41.09
C ALA A 9 3.39 10.90 -40.43
N THR A 10 4.61 11.05 -40.96
CA THR A 10 5.84 10.68 -40.26
C THR A 10 5.83 11.32 -38.87
N LEU A 11 5.69 10.51 -37.81
CA LEU A 11 5.98 10.97 -36.45
C LEU A 11 7.47 11.34 -36.42
N ALA A 12 7.74 12.65 -36.49
CA ALA A 12 8.99 13.16 -35.98
C ALA A 12 9.05 12.80 -34.49
N ILE A 13 10.10 12.11 -34.07
CA ILE A 13 10.44 11.96 -32.66
C ILE A 13 10.71 13.38 -32.16
N VAL A 14 9.71 13.99 -31.53
CA VAL A 14 9.92 15.21 -30.75
C VAL A 14 10.68 14.76 -29.51
N PRO A 15 11.91 15.26 -29.27
CA PRO A 15 12.60 14.95 -28.02
C PRO A 15 11.69 15.38 -26.88
N ILE A 16 11.46 14.49 -25.91
CA ILE A 16 10.80 14.84 -24.65
C ILE A 16 11.75 15.82 -23.96
N VAL A 17 11.49 17.11 -24.16
CA VAL A 17 12.09 18.16 -23.37
C VAL A 17 11.35 18.11 -22.04
N VAL A 18 12.02 17.58 -21.01
CA VAL A 18 11.57 17.74 -19.63
C VAL A 18 11.72 19.23 -19.33
N PHE A 19 10.60 19.96 -19.32
CA PHE A 19 10.60 21.37 -18.98
C PHE A 19 10.69 21.52 -17.46
N ALA A 20 11.36 22.57 -17.00
CA ALA A 20 11.40 22.89 -15.58
C ALA A 20 9.98 23.27 -15.10
N MET A 21 9.55 22.75 -13.96
CA MET A 21 8.31 23.17 -13.30
C MET A 21 8.26 24.70 -13.13
N PRO A 22 7.04 25.29 -13.05
CA PRO A 22 6.90 26.68 -12.64
C PRO A 22 7.73 26.94 -11.37
N PRO A 23 8.45 28.07 -11.29
CA PRO A 23 9.47 28.30 -10.28
C PRO A 23 8.93 28.32 -8.84
N ASP A 24 7.62 28.47 -8.67
CA ASP A 24 6.88 28.53 -7.42
C ASP A 24 6.10 27.24 -7.10
N VAL A 25 6.33 26.17 -7.87
CA VAL A 25 5.81 24.83 -7.61
C VAL A 25 6.94 23.96 -7.10
N GLU A 26 6.91 23.66 -5.80
CA GLU A 26 7.88 22.78 -5.16
C GLU A 26 7.75 21.33 -5.66
N ASN A 27 8.88 20.65 -5.81
CA ASN A 27 8.91 19.23 -6.16
C ASN A 27 8.35 18.37 -5.01
N ASN A 28 7.69 17.25 -5.35
CA ASN A 28 7.22 16.24 -4.39
C ASN A 28 6.15 16.76 -3.41
N ILE A 29 5.40 17.81 -3.77
CA ILE A 29 4.19 18.23 -3.06
C ILE A 29 2.98 17.58 -3.75
N TRP A 30 1.90 17.32 -3.01
CA TRP A 30 0.72 16.56 -3.47
C TRP A 30 0.07 16.99 -4.80
N TYR A 31 0.36 18.20 -5.29
CA TYR A 31 -0.13 18.74 -6.57
C TYR A 31 0.95 18.86 -7.66
N SER A 32 2.24 18.62 -7.36
CA SER A 32 3.35 18.94 -8.26
C SER A 32 3.25 18.18 -9.59
N ASP A 33 2.89 16.90 -9.52
CA ASP A 33 2.78 16.04 -10.71
C ASP A 33 1.59 16.44 -11.59
N THR A 34 0.48 16.80 -10.96
CA THR A 34 -0.70 17.29 -11.68
C THR A 34 -0.41 18.60 -12.41
N ILE A 35 0.30 19.53 -11.76
CA ILE A 35 0.68 20.79 -12.39
C ILE A 35 1.63 20.52 -13.55
N GLN A 36 2.64 19.66 -13.38
CA GLN A 36 3.56 19.30 -14.45
C GLN A 36 2.81 18.72 -15.67
N LYS A 37 1.84 17.81 -15.46
CA LYS A 37 1.04 17.24 -16.56
C LYS A 37 0.26 18.30 -17.33
N LEU A 38 -0.45 19.18 -16.62
CA LEU A 38 -1.24 20.25 -17.25
C LEU A 38 -0.34 21.28 -17.95
N TYR A 39 0.86 21.52 -17.41
CA TYR A 39 1.88 22.38 -18.00
C TYR A 39 2.50 21.78 -19.27
N ASP A 40 2.78 20.47 -19.28
CA ASP A 40 3.26 19.74 -20.46
C ASP A 40 2.23 19.71 -21.58
N GLN A 41 0.94 19.68 -21.22
CA GLN A 41 -0.19 19.75 -22.15
C GLN A 41 -0.47 21.18 -22.66
N GLY A 42 0.24 22.19 -22.13
CA GLY A 42 0.12 23.58 -22.58
C GLY A 42 -1.06 24.34 -22.00
N TYR A 43 -1.71 23.81 -20.96
CA TYR A 43 -2.85 24.47 -20.31
C TYR A 43 -2.45 25.58 -19.33
N PHE A 44 -1.17 25.60 -18.89
CA PHE A 44 -0.61 26.69 -18.12
C PHE A 44 0.55 27.36 -18.86
N SER A 45 0.65 28.68 -18.72
CA SER A 45 1.70 29.48 -19.36
C SER A 45 3.07 29.07 -18.85
N LYS A 46 4.04 28.99 -19.78
CA LYS A 46 5.39 28.56 -19.46
C LYS A 46 6.24 29.62 -18.76
N ASP A 47 5.88 30.88 -18.95
CA ASP A 47 6.68 32.02 -18.49
C ASP A 47 6.12 32.66 -17.21
N GLU A 48 5.09 32.06 -16.60
CA GLU A 48 4.37 32.64 -15.46
C GLU A 48 4.39 31.71 -14.23
N SER A 49 4.38 32.35 -13.05
CA SER A 49 4.25 31.66 -11.76
C SER A 49 2.84 31.08 -11.60
N PHE A 50 2.76 29.82 -11.18
CA PHE A 50 1.49 29.09 -11.09
C PHE A 50 0.61 29.59 -9.94
N ARG A 51 1.22 30.01 -8.83
CA ARG A 51 0.62 30.53 -7.58
C ARG A 51 -0.31 29.50 -6.94
N PRO A 52 0.21 28.35 -6.47
CA PRO A 52 -0.63 27.22 -6.03
C PRO A 52 -1.58 27.57 -4.88
N SER A 53 -1.18 28.51 -4.00
CA SER A 53 -1.96 28.94 -2.85
C SER A 53 -2.96 30.06 -3.13
N ASP A 54 -2.90 30.71 -4.29
CA ASP A 54 -3.86 31.77 -4.64
C ASP A 54 -5.25 31.17 -4.86
N ALA A 55 -6.29 31.95 -4.59
CA ALA A 55 -7.67 31.55 -4.86
C ALA A 55 -7.88 31.31 -6.37
N ALA A 56 -8.54 30.21 -6.72
CA ALA A 56 -8.88 29.94 -8.12
C ALA A 56 -10.07 30.82 -8.55
N LEU A 57 -9.87 31.64 -9.58
CA LEU A 57 -10.91 32.56 -10.06
C LEU A 57 -11.84 31.85 -11.06
N ARG A 58 -13.12 32.23 -11.06
CA ARG A 58 -14.14 31.69 -11.98
C ARG A 58 -13.71 31.84 -13.44
N GLY A 59 -13.09 32.95 -13.80
CA GLY A 59 -12.60 33.20 -15.15
C GLY A 59 -11.49 32.23 -15.57
N GLU A 60 -10.57 31.91 -14.67
CA GLU A 60 -9.45 30.99 -14.92
C GLU A 60 -9.95 29.56 -15.12
N ILE A 61 -10.93 29.14 -14.32
CA ILE A 61 -11.54 27.81 -14.42
C ILE A 61 -12.35 27.67 -15.71
N VAL A 62 -13.16 28.67 -16.07
CA VAL A 62 -13.96 28.64 -17.30
C VAL A 62 -13.05 28.60 -18.52
N GLN A 63 -11.99 29.42 -18.54
CA GLN A 63 -11.02 29.39 -19.62
C GLN A 63 -10.37 28.01 -19.76
N LEU A 64 -9.81 27.48 -18.66
CA LEU A 64 -9.15 26.18 -18.64
C LEU A 64 -10.08 25.03 -19.09
N ILE A 65 -11.33 25.02 -18.62
CA ILE A 65 -12.30 23.98 -19.01
C ILE A 65 -12.64 24.07 -20.49
N VAL A 66 -12.86 25.27 -21.03
CA VAL A 66 -13.15 25.44 -22.45
C VAL A 66 -11.94 25.03 -23.30
N ASP A 67 -10.73 25.38 -22.88
CA ASP A 67 -9.49 24.96 -23.56
C ASP A 67 -9.33 23.43 -23.57
N ILE A 68 -9.62 22.77 -22.45
CA ILE A 68 -9.65 21.30 -22.33
C ILE A 68 -10.66 20.69 -23.32
N GLN A 69 -11.80 21.35 -23.53
CA GLN A 69 -12.86 20.90 -24.44
C GLN A 69 -12.60 21.27 -25.92
N GLY A 70 -11.40 21.78 -26.24
CA GLY A 70 -10.99 22.09 -27.61
C GLY A 70 -10.99 23.58 -27.96
N GLY A 71 -11.20 24.46 -26.96
CA GLY A 71 -11.27 25.91 -27.14
C GLY A 71 -12.65 26.39 -27.63
N PRO A 72 -12.87 27.71 -27.67
CA PRO A 72 -14.12 28.27 -28.17
C PRO A 72 -14.28 28.00 -29.67
N SER A 73 -15.45 27.52 -30.09
CA SER A 73 -15.73 27.15 -31.49
C SER A 73 -15.81 28.34 -32.45
N GLY A 74 -15.86 29.56 -31.92
CA GLY A 74 -15.92 30.82 -32.67
C GLY A 74 -17.27 31.11 -33.34
N GLU A 75 -18.26 30.21 -33.22
CA GLU A 75 -19.56 30.29 -33.90
C GLU A 75 -20.70 30.87 -33.05
N HIS A 76 -20.44 31.30 -31.80
CA HIS A 76 -21.50 31.75 -30.91
C HIS A 76 -21.90 33.20 -31.18
N ASP A 77 -23.12 33.38 -31.69
CA ASP A 77 -23.72 34.70 -31.94
C ASP A 77 -23.91 35.44 -30.60
N ALA A 78 -23.29 36.63 -30.52
CA ALA A 78 -23.05 37.39 -29.30
C ALA A 78 -24.31 38.04 -28.73
N THR A 79 -25.28 37.23 -28.31
CA THR A 79 -26.13 37.67 -27.19
C THR A 79 -25.24 37.56 -25.95
N GLU A 80 -24.82 38.71 -25.40
CA GLU A 80 -23.98 38.79 -24.20
C GLU A 80 -24.57 37.90 -23.11
N ALA A 81 -24.04 36.68 -22.98
CA ALA A 81 -24.55 35.69 -22.05
C ALA A 81 -24.59 36.26 -20.63
N PHE A 82 -23.54 37.02 -20.31
CA PHE A 82 -23.39 37.74 -19.07
C PHE A 82 -23.03 39.21 -19.32
N ASP A 83 -23.67 40.09 -18.56
CA ASP A 83 -23.59 41.55 -18.68
C ASP A 83 -22.23 42.09 -18.19
N ASP A 84 -21.53 41.36 -17.33
CA ASP A 84 -20.17 41.68 -16.84
C ASP A 84 -19.04 41.02 -17.67
N VAL A 85 -19.39 40.27 -18.72
CA VAL A 85 -18.43 39.73 -19.69
C VAL A 85 -18.82 40.20 -21.11
N PRO A 86 -18.84 41.52 -21.36
CA PRO A 86 -19.23 42.08 -22.66
C PRO A 86 -18.25 41.66 -23.76
N ALA A 87 -18.59 41.92 -25.03
CA ALA A 87 -17.76 41.56 -26.18
C ALA A 87 -16.31 42.08 -26.12
N SER A 88 -16.05 43.15 -25.36
CA SER A 88 -14.72 43.72 -25.14
C SER A 88 -13.91 43.03 -24.03
N HIS A 89 -14.52 42.15 -23.23
CA HIS A 89 -13.85 41.44 -22.15
C HIS A 89 -12.95 40.31 -22.71
N PRO A 90 -11.70 40.14 -22.25
CA PRO A 90 -10.78 39.12 -22.81
C PRO A 90 -11.30 37.68 -22.77
N LEU A 91 -12.11 37.36 -21.75
CA LEU A 91 -12.73 36.04 -21.58
C LEU A 91 -14.11 35.89 -22.26
N HIS A 92 -14.54 36.87 -23.07
CA HIS A 92 -15.88 36.88 -23.65
C HIS A 92 -16.21 35.60 -24.43
N THR A 93 -15.33 35.17 -25.33
CA THR A 93 -15.55 33.98 -26.17
C THR A 93 -15.62 32.69 -25.34
N TYR A 94 -14.81 32.59 -24.27
CA TYR A 94 -14.83 31.46 -23.34
C TYR A 94 -16.14 31.38 -22.55
N PHE A 95 -16.61 32.51 -22.02
CA PHE A 95 -17.88 32.56 -21.29
C PHE A 95 -19.09 32.38 -22.21
N ALA A 96 -19.01 32.86 -23.45
CA ALA A 96 -20.05 32.63 -24.46
C ALA A 96 -20.16 31.14 -24.81
N GLU A 97 -19.03 30.45 -25.02
CA GLU A 97 -19.00 29.00 -25.23
C GLU A 97 -19.59 28.26 -24.02
N ALA A 98 -19.07 28.51 -22.82
CA ALA A 98 -19.52 27.82 -21.61
C ALA A 98 -21.01 28.08 -21.30
N ALA A 99 -21.53 29.26 -21.65
CA ALA A 99 -22.96 29.58 -21.59
C ALA A 99 -23.78 28.80 -22.61
N ALA A 100 -23.32 28.74 -23.87
CA ALA A 100 -24.01 28.04 -24.95
C ALA A 100 -24.14 26.54 -24.63
N GLN A 101 -23.10 25.94 -24.04
CA GLN A 101 -23.08 24.56 -23.57
C GLN A 101 -23.83 24.35 -22.24
N LYS A 102 -24.37 25.43 -21.62
CA LYS A 102 -25.04 25.43 -20.32
C LYS A 102 -24.19 24.92 -19.16
N TRP A 103 -22.86 25.00 -19.28
CA TRP A 103 -21.92 24.64 -18.23
C TRP A 103 -21.95 25.64 -17.07
N ILE A 104 -22.17 26.92 -17.39
CA ILE A 104 -22.31 28.00 -16.42
C ILE A 104 -23.68 28.66 -16.56
N THR A 105 -24.25 29.05 -15.43
CA THR A 105 -25.62 29.62 -15.35
C THR A 105 -25.65 31.08 -14.86
N GLY A 106 -24.48 31.64 -14.55
CA GLY A 106 -24.34 32.92 -13.86
C GLY A 106 -24.88 32.93 -12.44
N GLN A 107 -24.76 34.07 -11.78
CA GLN A 107 -25.27 34.32 -10.44
C GLN A 107 -26.79 34.05 -10.37
N ASP A 108 -27.22 33.35 -9.32
CA ASP A 108 -28.63 33.00 -9.05
C ASP A 108 -29.36 32.24 -10.18
N ASN A 109 -28.61 31.59 -11.08
CA ASN A 109 -29.12 30.96 -12.30
C ASN A 109 -29.94 31.96 -13.13
N CYS A 110 -29.31 33.09 -13.46
CA CYS A 110 -29.96 34.25 -14.08
C CYS A 110 -30.65 33.97 -15.43
N TYR A 111 -30.32 32.86 -16.11
CA TYR A 111 -31.08 32.37 -17.26
C TYR A 111 -32.56 32.10 -16.96
N ALA A 112 -32.92 31.83 -15.71
CA ALA A 112 -34.29 31.57 -15.28
C ALA A 112 -35.04 32.80 -14.74
N LYS A 113 -34.36 33.94 -14.52
CA LYS A 113 -34.89 35.06 -13.70
C LYS A 113 -34.87 36.45 -14.36
N SER A 114 -34.41 36.57 -15.61
CA SER A 114 -34.23 37.82 -16.39
C SER A 114 -32.95 38.62 -16.11
N LYS A 115 -32.57 39.48 -17.07
CA LYS A 115 -31.35 40.31 -17.10
C LYS A 115 -31.39 41.44 -16.05
N PRO A 116 -30.25 41.91 -15.52
CA PRO A 116 -28.87 41.54 -15.90
C PRO A 116 -28.42 40.20 -15.30
N CYS A 117 -27.53 39.52 -16.00
CA CYS A 117 -27.01 38.19 -15.69
C CYS A 117 -25.49 38.27 -15.54
N TYR A 118 -24.96 37.97 -14.35
CA TYR A 118 -23.53 38.17 -14.06
C TYR A 118 -22.80 36.84 -13.93
N ALA A 119 -21.64 36.71 -14.57
CA ALA A 119 -20.75 35.55 -14.50
C ALA A 119 -19.72 35.65 -13.37
N ASN A 120 -19.34 36.88 -13.03
CA ASN A 120 -18.35 37.29 -12.05
C ASN A 120 -16.97 36.65 -12.28
N PRO A 121 -16.30 36.87 -13.43
CA PRO A 121 -15.06 36.17 -13.78
C PRO A 121 -13.92 36.39 -12.78
N GLY A 122 -13.87 37.53 -12.09
CA GLY A 122 -12.86 37.84 -11.08
C GLY A 122 -13.16 37.33 -9.67
N GLN A 123 -14.31 36.67 -9.44
CA GLN A 123 -14.64 36.13 -8.12
C GLN A 123 -14.04 34.73 -7.94
N PRO A 124 -13.57 34.37 -6.74
CA PRO A 124 -13.20 33.00 -6.43
C PRO A 124 -14.37 32.02 -6.55
N ILE A 125 -14.07 30.77 -6.84
CA ILE A 125 -15.07 29.68 -6.79
C ILE A 125 -14.96 28.93 -5.46
N ASN A 126 -16.09 28.46 -4.92
CA ASN A 126 -16.07 27.53 -3.80
C ASN A 126 -16.11 26.04 -4.24
N ARG A 127 -15.86 25.14 -3.28
CA ARG A 127 -15.82 23.68 -3.51
C ARG A 127 -17.11 23.13 -4.11
N ALA A 128 -18.27 23.58 -3.63
CA ALA A 128 -19.58 23.14 -4.11
C ALA A 128 -19.83 23.56 -5.57
N GLU A 129 -19.48 24.79 -5.92
CA GLU A 129 -19.59 25.31 -7.28
C GLU A 129 -18.66 24.59 -8.26
N MET A 130 -17.41 24.32 -7.85
CA MET A 130 -16.46 23.57 -8.67
C MET A 130 -16.95 22.14 -8.95
N ALA A 131 -17.43 21.43 -7.92
CA ALA A 131 -18.01 20.10 -8.09
C ALA A 131 -19.22 20.10 -9.04
N ALA A 132 -20.13 21.08 -8.90
CA ALA A 132 -21.29 21.21 -9.78
C ALA A 132 -20.89 21.55 -11.23
N LEU A 133 -19.83 22.33 -11.43
CA LEU A 133 -19.31 22.66 -12.76
C LEU A 133 -18.71 21.43 -13.45
N LEU A 134 -17.78 20.72 -12.80
CA LEU A 134 -17.14 19.53 -13.38
C LEU A 134 -18.16 18.43 -13.71
N MET A 135 -19.13 18.18 -12.83
CA MET A 135 -20.18 17.19 -13.08
C MET A 135 -21.05 17.54 -14.30
N ARG A 136 -21.28 18.84 -14.55
CA ARG A 136 -22.07 19.31 -15.71
C ARG A 136 -21.27 19.22 -17.01
N VAL A 137 -20.02 19.68 -16.99
CA VAL A 137 -19.17 19.76 -18.19
C VAL A 137 -18.84 18.38 -18.73
N PHE A 138 -18.46 17.46 -17.85
CA PHE A 138 -17.92 16.15 -18.25
C PHE A 138 -18.96 15.03 -18.23
N GLU A 139 -20.23 15.36 -17.98
CA GLU A 139 -21.39 14.45 -18.03
C GLU A 139 -21.17 13.10 -17.30
N LYS A 140 -20.43 13.09 -16.19
CA LYS A 140 -20.06 11.86 -15.49
C LYS A 140 -21.29 11.21 -14.84
N ALA A 141 -21.41 9.89 -14.99
CA ALA A 141 -22.45 9.09 -14.36
C ALA A 141 -22.18 8.95 -12.85
N ALA A 142 -23.13 9.37 -12.02
CA ALA A 142 -22.97 9.30 -10.56
C ALA A 142 -23.32 7.91 -10.02
N HIS A 143 -22.52 7.42 -9.07
CA HIS A 143 -22.70 6.09 -8.48
C HIS A 143 -23.39 6.10 -7.12
N ASN A 144 -23.49 7.27 -6.46
CA ASN A 144 -24.05 7.42 -5.10
C ASN A 144 -23.39 6.51 -4.04
N THR A 145 -22.16 6.06 -4.29
CA THR A 145 -21.41 5.12 -3.44
C THR A 145 -20.59 5.78 -2.34
N ALA A 146 -20.36 7.09 -2.43
CA ALA A 146 -19.58 7.82 -1.42
C ALA A 146 -20.38 8.11 -0.13
N PRO A 147 -19.72 8.10 1.05
CA PRO A 147 -20.26 8.58 2.31
C PRO A 147 -20.80 10.00 2.21
N THR A 148 -21.75 10.31 3.07
CA THR A 148 -22.21 11.69 3.28
C THR A 148 -21.23 12.43 4.17
N PHE A 149 -20.97 13.69 3.85
CA PHE A 149 -20.22 14.60 4.71
C PHE A 149 -21.13 15.26 5.73
N ASP A 150 -20.65 15.41 6.95
CA ASP A 150 -21.40 15.94 8.10
C ASP A 150 -21.82 17.39 7.90
N ASP A 151 -21.07 18.15 7.11
CA ASP A 151 -21.30 19.57 6.80
C ASP A 151 -22.08 19.79 5.49
N VAL A 152 -22.71 18.74 4.95
CA VAL A 152 -23.56 18.81 3.75
C VAL A 152 -24.99 18.43 4.14
N PRO A 153 -25.82 19.41 4.56
CA PRO A 153 -27.21 19.16 4.94
C PRO A 153 -28.01 18.57 3.78
N GLN A 154 -28.95 17.67 4.11
CA GLN A 154 -29.97 17.22 3.16
C GLN A 154 -30.80 18.46 2.75
N ASP A 155 -31.09 18.61 1.46
CA ASP A 155 -31.88 19.71 0.87
C ASP A 155 -31.15 21.01 0.51
N THR A 156 -29.82 21.01 0.39
CA THR A 156 -29.09 22.12 -0.25
C THR A 156 -28.94 21.91 -1.76
N TRP A 157 -28.85 23.00 -2.52
CA TRP A 157 -28.71 22.93 -3.99
C TRP A 157 -27.48 22.12 -4.44
N TYR A 158 -26.43 22.10 -3.61
CA TYR A 158 -25.17 21.41 -3.89
C TYR A 158 -25.10 19.98 -3.34
N THR A 159 -26.07 19.52 -2.54
CA THR A 159 -26.03 18.18 -1.89
C THR A 159 -25.75 17.09 -2.92
N LYS A 160 -26.54 17.07 -4.00
CA LYS A 160 -26.42 16.06 -5.06
C LYS A 160 -25.09 16.19 -5.82
N HIS A 161 -24.65 17.42 -6.09
CA HIS A 161 -23.40 17.67 -6.81
C HIS A 161 -22.18 17.20 -6.03
N ILE A 162 -22.13 17.50 -4.73
CA ILE A 162 -21.04 17.07 -3.85
C ILE A 162 -21.03 15.56 -3.69
N ARG A 163 -22.18 14.93 -3.43
CA ARG A 163 -22.25 13.47 -3.29
C ARG A 163 -21.83 12.76 -4.57
N ASN A 164 -22.26 13.26 -5.72
CA ASN A 164 -21.90 12.69 -7.01
C ASN A 164 -20.40 12.87 -7.31
N ALA A 165 -19.87 14.07 -7.11
CA ALA A 165 -18.46 14.37 -7.28
C ALA A 165 -17.58 13.54 -6.34
N ALA A 166 -18.01 13.34 -5.09
CA ALA A 166 -17.32 12.47 -4.14
C ALA A 166 -17.39 10.99 -4.54
N SER A 167 -18.52 10.52 -5.08
CA SER A 167 -18.64 9.15 -5.62
C SER A 167 -17.72 8.88 -6.80
N LEU A 168 -17.25 9.94 -7.45
CA LEU A 168 -16.31 9.92 -8.57
C LEU A 168 -14.92 10.42 -8.17
N CYS A 169 -14.70 10.63 -6.87
CA CYS A 169 -13.45 11.11 -6.29
C CYS A 169 -12.95 12.47 -6.82
N LEU A 170 -13.79 13.20 -7.57
CA LEU A 170 -13.50 14.55 -8.07
C LEU A 170 -13.33 15.54 -6.91
N LEU A 171 -14.03 15.30 -5.81
CA LEU A 171 -13.98 16.07 -4.57
C LEU A 171 -13.79 15.10 -3.41
N GLN A 172 -12.74 15.28 -2.63
CA GLN A 172 -12.53 14.57 -1.36
C GLN A 172 -12.88 15.48 -0.17
N GLY A 173 -13.32 14.85 0.93
CA GLY A 173 -13.47 15.53 2.21
C GLY A 173 -12.13 15.68 2.93
N ASP A 174 -12.15 16.34 4.08
CA ASP A 174 -11.01 16.41 4.98
C ASP A 174 -10.93 15.11 5.78
N ASP A 175 -9.92 14.29 5.46
CA ASP A 175 -9.67 13.01 6.11
C ASP A 175 -9.46 13.23 7.63
N GLY A 176 -10.38 12.71 8.44
CA GLY A 176 -10.38 12.83 9.90
C GLY A 176 -11.58 13.56 10.49
N ASN A 177 -12.26 14.42 9.73
CA ASN A 177 -13.40 15.22 10.23
C ASN A 177 -14.74 14.91 9.54
N ASN A 178 -14.75 14.07 8.50
CA ASN A 178 -15.94 13.76 7.70
C ASN A 178 -16.64 15.00 7.11
N THR A 179 -15.89 16.08 6.85
CA THR A 179 -16.38 17.34 6.27
C THR A 179 -15.83 17.55 4.87
N VAL A 180 -16.48 18.40 4.06
CA VAL A 180 -16.00 18.76 2.71
C VAL A 180 -15.90 20.27 2.48
N ARG A 181 -16.33 21.08 3.44
CA ARG A 181 -16.30 22.54 3.46
C ARG A 181 -16.88 23.16 2.20
N PRO A 182 -18.18 22.91 1.89
CA PRO A 182 -18.78 23.26 0.60
C PRO A 182 -18.69 24.75 0.24
N ALA A 183 -18.66 25.64 1.23
CA ALA A 183 -18.60 27.09 1.05
C ALA A 183 -17.17 27.65 0.98
N ASP A 184 -16.14 26.85 1.29
CA ASP A 184 -14.75 27.31 1.24
C ASP A 184 -14.30 27.52 -0.19
N THR A 185 -13.59 28.63 -0.41
CA THR A 185 -12.89 28.92 -1.66
C THR A 185 -11.80 27.89 -1.90
N ILE A 186 -11.70 27.37 -3.13
CA ILE A 186 -10.57 26.51 -3.52
C ILE A 186 -9.38 27.34 -3.97
N ASN A 187 -8.17 26.84 -3.70
CA ASN A 187 -6.96 27.41 -4.29
C ASN A 187 -6.67 26.79 -5.67
N ARG A 188 -5.68 27.35 -6.37
CA ARG A 188 -5.30 26.93 -7.73
C ARG A 188 -4.71 25.51 -7.78
N ALA A 189 -4.05 25.05 -6.72
CA ALA A 189 -3.58 23.67 -6.64
C ALA A 189 -4.75 22.66 -6.55
N GLU A 190 -5.74 22.94 -5.70
CA GLU A 190 -6.96 22.13 -5.59
C GLU A 190 -7.74 22.10 -6.90
N MET A 191 -7.88 23.25 -7.58
CA MET A 191 -8.48 23.34 -8.91
C MET A 191 -7.81 22.37 -9.90
N ALA A 192 -6.47 22.41 -9.99
CA ALA A 192 -5.71 21.56 -10.91
C ALA A 192 -5.91 20.06 -10.61
N VAL A 193 -5.88 19.68 -9.33
CA VAL A 193 -6.08 18.28 -8.91
C VAL A 193 -7.51 17.81 -9.16
N MET A 194 -8.53 18.63 -8.87
CA MET A 194 -9.92 18.28 -9.15
C MET A 194 -10.17 18.07 -10.64
N ILE A 195 -9.58 18.91 -11.51
CA ILE A 195 -9.67 18.78 -12.97
C ILE A 195 -8.98 17.51 -13.45
N GLU A 196 -7.78 17.23 -12.97
CA GLU A 196 -7.03 16.06 -13.43
C GLU A 196 -7.71 14.73 -13.05
N ARG A 197 -8.39 14.70 -11.91
CA ARG A 197 -9.21 13.55 -11.48
C ARG A 197 -10.39 13.25 -12.38
N VAL A 198 -10.92 14.23 -13.12
CA VAL A 198 -11.99 13.99 -14.09
C VAL A 198 -11.55 13.02 -15.19
N PHE A 199 -10.28 13.09 -15.58
CA PHE A 199 -9.72 12.22 -16.63
C PHE A 199 -9.33 10.83 -16.10
N LYS A 200 -9.41 10.63 -14.79
CA LYS A 200 -9.00 9.39 -14.13
C LYS A 200 -10.18 8.47 -13.83
N ASP A 201 -11.39 8.67 -14.35
CA ASP A 201 -12.57 7.78 -14.18
C ASP A 201 -12.73 7.13 -12.78
N LEU A 202 -12.35 7.86 -11.73
CA LEU A 202 -12.24 7.36 -10.38
C LEU A 202 -13.63 7.08 -9.81
N GLN A 203 -13.74 6.10 -8.92
CA GLN A 203 -14.98 5.80 -8.21
C GLN A 203 -14.69 5.53 -6.75
N TYR A 204 -15.45 6.14 -5.85
CA TYR A 204 -15.32 5.89 -4.41
C TYR A 204 -15.52 4.40 -4.11
N PRO A 205 -14.65 3.77 -3.29
CA PRO A 205 -13.62 4.40 -2.43
C PRO A 205 -12.24 4.63 -3.10
N ASN A 206 -12.07 4.25 -4.36
CA ASN A 206 -10.81 4.27 -5.10
C ASN A 206 -10.47 5.66 -5.64
N CYS A 207 -10.29 6.61 -4.71
CA CYS A 207 -10.00 8.00 -5.02
C CYS A 207 -8.51 8.30 -5.20
N SER A 208 -7.66 7.28 -5.07
CA SER A 208 -6.25 7.33 -5.39
C SER A 208 -6.03 7.22 -6.88
N THR A 209 -5.09 8.01 -7.38
CA THR A 209 -4.98 8.30 -8.78
C THR A 209 -4.20 7.25 -9.60
N ASN A 210 -4.82 6.12 -9.93
CA ASN A 210 -4.36 5.26 -11.03
C ASN A 210 -5.52 4.65 -11.79
N ILE A 211 -6.02 5.41 -12.75
CA ILE A 211 -6.83 4.83 -13.82
C ILE A 211 -6.20 5.29 -15.11
N THR A 212 -5.57 4.33 -15.77
CA THR A 212 -5.38 4.40 -17.21
C THR A 212 -6.46 3.53 -17.84
N ASP A 213 -7.12 4.10 -18.83
CA ASP A 213 -8.36 3.67 -19.43
C ASP A 213 -8.27 2.29 -20.13
N THR A 214 -9.30 1.49 -19.88
CA THR A 214 -9.86 0.35 -20.63
C THR A 214 -8.93 -0.53 -21.52
N MET A 215 -8.55 -1.68 -20.97
CA MET A 215 -8.92 -2.96 -21.60
C MET A 215 -9.84 -3.72 -20.65
N ILE A 216 -11.03 -4.04 -21.17
CA ILE A 216 -12.11 -4.79 -20.51
C ILE A 216 -11.54 -6.01 -19.78
N PRO A 217 -11.73 -6.15 -18.46
CA PRO A 217 -11.49 -7.41 -17.76
C PRO A 217 -12.43 -8.46 -18.34
N LYS A 218 -11.86 -9.52 -18.90
CA LYS A 218 -12.62 -10.74 -19.19
C LYS A 218 -13.02 -11.34 -17.85
N ALA A 219 -14.33 -11.40 -17.59
CA ALA A 219 -14.87 -11.99 -16.37
C ALA A 219 -14.26 -13.38 -16.10
N PRO A 220 -13.65 -13.62 -14.93
CA PRO A 220 -13.42 -14.97 -14.44
C PRO A 220 -14.78 -15.63 -14.20
N GLY A 221 -14.88 -16.91 -14.57
CA GLY A 221 -16.13 -17.65 -14.69
C GLY A 221 -17.01 -17.63 -13.43
N THR A 222 -18.31 -17.62 -13.68
CA THR A 222 -19.36 -17.85 -12.69
C THR A 222 -19.18 -19.21 -12.02
N GLY A 223 -18.99 -19.23 -10.70
CA GLY A 223 -19.25 -20.41 -9.87
C GLY A 223 -20.75 -20.70 -9.79
N GLU A 224 -21.11 -21.98 -9.86
CA GLU A 224 -22.47 -22.51 -9.84
C GLU A 224 -23.11 -22.40 -8.44
N ASP A 225 -23.65 -21.25 -8.03
CA ASP A 225 -24.74 -21.21 -7.03
C ASP A 225 -25.57 -19.90 -6.97
N GLY A 226 -25.19 -18.81 -7.65
CA GLY A 226 -26.13 -17.75 -8.01
C GLY A 226 -26.83 -17.02 -6.84
N THR A 227 -26.19 -16.86 -5.68
CA THR A 227 -26.68 -15.97 -4.62
C THR A 227 -25.67 -14.90 -4.23
N TYR A 228 -25.94 -13.65 -4.61
CA TYR A 228 -25.18 -12.48 -4.18
C TYR A 228 -25.57 -12.07 -2.76
N THR A 229 -24.65 -12.23 -1.80
CA THR A 229 -24.69 -11.54 -0.51
C THR A 229 -23.80 -10.29 -0.56
N SER A 230 -24.28 -9.19 0.00
CA SER A 230 -23.63 -7.87 0.07
C SER A 230 -22.22 -7.91 0.69
N GLY A 231 -21.25 -7.28 0.02
CA GLY A 231 -20.01 -6.75 0.62
C GLY A 231 -18.82 -7.72 0.66
N TRP A 232 -18.09 -7.83 -0.45
CA TRP A 232 -16.81 -8.54 -0.49
C TRP A 232 -15.73 -7.74 0.26
N ARG A 233 -15.21 -8.29 1.38
CA ARG A 233 -14.28 -7.62 2.30
C ARG A 233 -12.80 -7.66 1.83
N TRP A 234 -12.46 -8.57 0.92
CA TRP A 234 -11.10 -8.74 0.37
C TRP A 234 -11.15 -8.97 -1.15
N PRO A 235 -11.24 -7.91 -1.97
CA PRO A 235 -11.23 -8.04 -3.42
C PRO A 235 -9.86 -8.54 -3.90
N VAL A 236 -9.87 -9.28 -5.01
CA VAL A 236 -8.66 -9.75 -5.69
C VAL A 236 -8.59 -9.10 -7.06
N GLU A 237 -7.50 -8.37 -7.31
CA GLU A 237 -7.22 -7.73 -8.59
C GLU A 237 -5.96 -8.33 -9.21
N VAL A 238 -5.91 -8.43 -10.53
CA VAL A 238 -4.76 -8.98 -11.25
C VAL A 238 -4.25 -7.96 -12.25
N PHE A 239 -2.96 -7.65 -12.15
CA PHE A 239 -2.25 -6.70 -12.99
C PHE A 239 -1.22 -7.44 -13.86
N GLU A 240 -1.15 -7.07 -15.13
CA GLU A 240 -0.07 -7.52 -16.01
C GLU A 240 0.97 -6.42 -16.18
N TYR A 241 2.24 -6.82 -16.25
CA TYR A 241 3.32 -5.90 -16.54
C TYR A 241 4.42 -6.59 -17.36
N ALA A 242 5.47 -5.83 -17.70
CA ALA A 242 6.58 -6.33 -18.50
C ALA A 242 7.25 -7.57 -17.87
N GLY A 243 7.34 -7.61 -16.54
CA GLY A 243 8.04 -8.67 -15.80
C GLY A 243 7.17 -9.82 -15.32
N GLY A 244 5.86 -9.84 -15.58
CA GLY A 244 4.99 -10.87 -15.00
C GLY A 244 3.53 -10.47 -14.85
N THR A 245 2.87 -11.12 -13.90
CA THR A 245 1.59 -10.70 -13.35
C THR A 245 1.69 -10.49 -11.85
N ILE A 246 0.82 -9.65 -11.29
CA ILE A 246 0.71 -9.41 -9.85
C ILE A 246 -0.75 -9.58 -9.47
N SER A 247 -1.06 -10.49 -8.55
CA SER A 247 -2.37 -10.54 -7.91
C SER A 247 -2.31 -9.76 -6.59
N ILE A 248 -3.30 -8.92 -6.33
CA ILE A 248 -3.39 -8.12 -5.11
C ILE A 248 -4.67 -8.47 -4.40
N ILE A 249 -4.55 -8.86 -3.12
CA ILE A 249 -5.67 -8.95 -2.19
C ILE A 249 -5.65 -7.70 -1.33
N ASP A 250 -6.70 -6.89 -1.39
CA ASP A 250 -6.85 -5.66 -0.60
C ASP A 250 -7.83 -5.85 0.56
N GLY A 251 -8.03 -4.84 1.41
CA GLY A 251 -9.04 -4.81 2.48
C GLY A 251 -8.53 -5.20 3.86
N PHE A 252 -7.22 -5.37 4.03
CA PHE A 252 -6.59 -5.57 5.34
C PHE A 252 -6.31 -4.21 6.01
N GLU A 253 -6.26 -4.18 7.33
CA GLU A 253 -5.90 -2.96 8.07
C GLU A 253 -4.39 -2.91 8.32
N ASP A 254 -3.80 -4.04 8.76
CA ASP A 254 -2.35 -4.17 8.91
C ASP A 254 -1.95 -5.65 8.73
N PRO A 255 -1.76 -6.14 7.49
CA PRO A 255 -1.36 -7.52 7.28
C PRO A 255 0.13 -7.69 7.61
N TYR A 256 0.43 -8.36 8.74
CA TYR A 256 1.81 -8.55 9.23
C TYR A 256 2.34 -9.96 8.98
N GLY A 257 1.48 -10.97 9.14
CA GLY A 257 1.84 -12.38 9.00
C GLY A 257 1.31 -12.95 7.70
N LEU A 258 2.13 -13.75 7.03
CA LEU A 258 1.76 -14.42 5.78
C LEU A 258 2.42 -15.79 5.74
N ASP A 259 1.62 -16.85 5.62
CA ASP A 259 2.14 -18.21 5.48
C ASP A 259 1.20 -19.12 4.67
N LEU A 260 1.74 -20.17 4.06
CA LEU A 260 0.97 -21.17 3.33
C LEU A 260 1.06 -22.53 4.04
N ILE A 261 -0.04 -22.92 4.67
CA ILE A 261 -0.13 -24.12 5.49
C ILE A 261 -1.15 -25.05 4.84
N ASP A 262 -0.71 -26.25 4.44
CA ASP A 262 -1.53 -27.27 3.77
C ASP A 262 -2.34 -26.76 2.56
N GLY A 263 -1.72 -25.88 1.74
CA GLY A 263 -2.38 -25.30 0.57
C GLY A 263 -3.44 -24.23 0.90
N MET A 264 -3.41 -23.70 2.13
CA MET A 264 -4.22 -22.57 2.56
C MET A 264 -3.32 -21.39 2.93
N LEU A 265 -3.58 -20.24 2.33
CA LEU A 265 -2.88 -18.99 2.62
C LEU A 265 -3.49 -18.36 3.87
N TYR A 266 -2.70 -18.18 4.91
CA TYR A 266 -3.08 -17.50 6.15
C TYR A 266 -2.48 -16.09 6.16
N VAL A 267 -3.32 -15.10 6.43
CA VAL A 267 -2.95 -13.69 6.53
C VAL A 267 -3.31 -13.21 7.94
N SER A 268 -2.31 -12.83 8.74
CA SER A 268 -2.56 -12.19 10.03
C SER A 268 -2.82 -10.69 9.81
N ASP A 269 -4.08 -10.29 9.94
CA ASP A 269 -4.53 -8.90 9.84
C ASP A 269 -4.52 -8.27 11.24
N GLY A 270 -3.35 -7.75 11.58
CA GLY A 270 -3.01 -7.24 12.90
C GLY A 270 -3.99 -6.18 13.40
N GLY A 271 -4.24 -5.17 12.55
CA GLY A 271 -5.08 -4.02 12.88
C GLY A 271 -6.48 -4.43 13.34
N ARG A 272 -7.03 -5.46 12.68
CA ARG A 272 -8.36 -6.01 12.99
C ARG A 272 -8.37 -7.10 14.05
N GLY A 273 -7.22 -7.56 14.53
CA GLY A 273 -7.14 -8.64 15.49
C GLY A 273 -7.75 -9.94 14.95
N GLN A 274 -7.33 -10.35 13.76
CA GLN A 274 -7.84 -11.57 13.11
C GLN A 274 -6.78 -12.26 12.25
N VAL A 275 -6.99 -13.53 11.98
CA VAL A 275 -6.28 -14.28 10.94
C VAL A 275 -7.30 -14.61 9.84
N VAL A 276 -7.03 -14.23 8.61
CA VAL A 276 -7.89 -14.48 7.45
C VAL A 276 -7.25 -15.58 6.61
N ARG A 277 -8.06 -16.47 6.02
CA ARG A 277 -7.52 -17.53 5.17
C ARG A 277 -8.14 -17.58 3.77
N PHE A 278 -7.33 -18.00 2.81
CA PHE A 278 -7.68 -18.12 1.40
C PHE A 278 -7.16 -19.44 0.82
N THR A 279 -7.87 -19.98 -0.17
CA THR A 279 -7.31 -21.01 -1.05
C THR A 279 -6.12 -20.49 -1.86
N GLU A 280 -5.30 -21.37 -2.42
CA GLU A 280 -4.21 -20.99 -3.33
C GLU A 280 -4.70 -20.22 -4.57
N ASP A 281 -5.94 -20.46 -5.00
CA ASP A 281 -6.66 -19.70 -6.04
C ASP A 281 -7.37 -18.44 -5.48
N LEU A 282 -6.98 -18.01 -4.28
CA LEU A 282 -7.34 -16.75 -3.62
C LEU A 282 -8.84 -16.62 -3.30
N GLN A 283 -9.55 -17.74 -3.16
CA GLN A 283 -10.91 -17.74 -2.65
C GLN A 283 -10.88 -17.62 -1.13
N TYR A 284 -11.61 -16.66 -0.59
CA TYR A 284 -11.75 -16.47 0.86
C TYR A 284 -12.40 -17.69 1.54
N ARG A 285 -11.89 -18.09 2.71
CA ARG A 285 -12.33 -19.28 3.47
C ARG A 285 -12.58 -19.02 4.96
N GLY A 286 -12.86 -17.79 5.33
CA GLY A 286 -13.17 -17.41 6.72
C GLY A 286 -12.05 -16.64 7.42
N TRP A 287 -12.38 -16.07 8.57
CA TRP A 287 -11.42 -15.45 9.49
C TRP A 287 -11.57 -15.99 10.91
N LEU A 288 -10.45 -16.14 11.61
CA LEU A 288 -10.35 -16.48 13.02
C LEU A 288 -10.13 -15.20 13.83
N GLY A 289 -10.85 -15.06 14.93
CA GLY A 289 -10.78 -13.89 15.79
C GLY A 289 -12.02 -13.79 16.66
N LEU A 290 -12.19 -12.62 17.28
CA LEU A 290 -13.31 -12.39 18.18
C LEU A 290 -14.52 -11.82 17.44
N LEU A 291 -15.62 -12.57 17.42
CA LEU A 291 -16.92 -12.11 16.90
C LEU A 291 -17.94 -12.03 18.02
N ASN A 292 -18.40 -10.82 18.36
CA ASN A 292 -19.46 -10.61 19.37
C ASN A 292 -19.18 -11.32 20.71
N GLY A 293 -17.92 -11.31 21.16
CA GLY A 293 -17.49 -11.99 22.38
C GLY A 293 -17.21 -13.50 22.24
N ASN A 294 -17.39 -14.09 21.06
CA ASN A 294 -17.00 -15.48 20.78
C ASN A 294 -15.62 -15.53 20.09
N PRO A 295 -14.58 -16.09 20.72
CA PRO A 295 -13.26 -16.24 20.13
C PRO A 295 -13.07 -17.50 19.28
N ASN A 296 -14.06 -18.39 19.24
CA ASN A 296 -13.91 -19.73 18.66
C ASN A 296 -14.56 -19.84 17.30
N GLY A 297 -13.91 -20.62 16.43
CA GLY A 297 -14.37 -20.97 15.10
C GLY A 297 -13.88 -20.02 14.03
N TRP A 298 -13.89 -20.52 12.79
CA TRP A 298 -13.76 -19.69 11.60
C TRP A 298 -15.09 -19.02 11.28
N HIS A 299 -15.08 -17.69 11.20
CA HIS A 299 -16.24 -16.88 10.88
C HIS A 299 -16.24 -16.51 9.41
N ASP A 300 -17.38 -16.66 8.73
CA ASP A 300 -17.50 -16.28 7.32
C ASP A 300 -18.01 -14.84 7.14
N THR A 301 -18.70 -14.29 8.15
CA THR A 301 -19.30 -12.95 8.12
C THR A 301 -19.06 -12.19 9.42
N GLY A 302 -19.43 -10.90 9.44
CA GLY A 302 -19.20 -10.02 10.59
C GLY A 302 -17.80 -9.40 10.62
N SER A 303 -17.52 -8.66 11.68
CA SER A 303 -16.27 -7.93 11.88
C SER A 303 -15.57 -8.40 13.14
N SER A 304 -14.27 -8.69 13.04
CA SER A 304 -13.45 -8.99 14.20
C SER A 304 -13.35 -7.79 15.13
N GLN A 305 -13.17 -8.09 16.40
CA GLN A 305 -12.88 -7.13 17.46
C GLN A 305 -11.51 -7.47 18.05
N ARG A 306 -10.53 -6.59 17.84
CA ARG A 306 -9.22 -6.71 18.47
C ARG A 306 -9.38 -6.77 19.99
N SER A 307 -8.77 -7.76 20.65
CA SER A 307 -9.04 -8.00 22.07
C SER A 307 -7.98 -8.82 22.78
N ASP A 308 -7.68 -8.44 24.02
CA ASP A 308 -6.83 -9.21 24.94
C ASP A 308 -7.55 -10.38 25.63
N GLN A 309 -8.87 -10.52 25.44
CA GLN A 309 -9.60 -11.62 26.07
C GLN A 309 -9.07 -12.97 25.63
N LYS A 310 -9.25 -14.00 26.48
CA LYS A 310 -8.86 -15.38 26.14
C LYS A 310 -9.48 -15.81 24.81
N GLY A 311 -8.63 -16.31 23.91
CA GLY A 311 -9.00 -16.67 22.53
C GLY A 311 -9.24 -15.52 21.55
N GLY A 312 -9.41 -14.27 22.00
CA GLY A 312 -9.35 -13.09 21.11
C GLY A 312 -7.95 -12.92 20.50
N LEU A 313 -7.79 -12.01 19.55
CA LEU A 313 -6.46 -11.69 19.00
C LEU A 313 -6.22 -10.19 19.11
N ASN A 314 -5.01 -9.80 19.55
CA ASN A 314 -4.61 -8.41 19.71
C ASN A 314 -3.35 -8.11 18.88
N PHE A 315 -3.55 -7.91 17.58
CA PHE A 315 -2.48 -7.70 16.60
C PHE A 315 -1.69 -8.99 16.29
N PRO A 316 -2.34 -10.04 15.75
CA PRO A 316 -1.65 -11.25 15.36
C PRO A 316 -0.59 -10.96 14.29
N HIS A 317 0.53 -11.67 14.37
CA HIS A 317 1.74 -11.40 13.58
C HIS A 317 2.22 -12.57 12.74
N ALA A 318 1.98 -13.80 13.17
CA ALA A 318 2.40 -14.99 12.46
C ALA A 318 1.48 -16.16 12.81
N VAL A 319 1.32 -17.06 11.85
CA VAL A 319 0.61 -18.33 12.03
C VAL A 319 1.54 -19.46 11.65
N ALA A 320 1.56 -20.53 12.44
CA ALA A 320 2.23 -21.79 12.12
C ALA A 320 1.31 -22.95 12.52
N LYS A 321 1.59 -24.17 12.06
CA LYS A 321 0.82 -25.37 12.43
C LYS A 321 1.72 -26.51 12.88
N LEU A 322 1.46 -27.05 14.07
CA LEU A 322 2.12 -28.24 14.60
C LEU A 322 1.68 -29.51 13.86
N ASP A 323 2.45 -30.58 14.01
CA ASP A 323 2.19 -31.87 13.35
C ASP A 323 0.85 -32.50 13.77
N ASP A 324 0.37 -32.19 14.97
CA ASP A 324 -0.93 -32.65 15.48
C ASP A 324 -2.13 -31.82 14.97
N GLY A 325 -1.88 -30.81 14.13
CA GLY A 325 -2.89 -29.90 13.59
C GLY A 325 -3.10 -28.62 14.42
N THR A 326 -2.47 -28.48 15.58
CA THR A 326 -2.62 -27.28 16.41
C THR A 326 -2.05 -26.05 15.69
N LEU A 327 -2.88 -25.01 15.53
CA LEU A 327 -2.48 -23.72 15.00
C LEU A 327 -1.85 -22.87 16.11
N LEU A 328 -0.66 -22.37 15.85
CA LEU A 328 0.03 -21.36 16.65
C LEU A 328 -0.22 -19.99 16.02
N VAL A 329 -0.82 -19.07 16.78
CA VAL A 329 -1.00 -17.68 16.36
C VAL A 329 -0.21 -16.79 17.30
N ALA A 330 0.86 -16.20 16.78
CA ALA A 330 1.69 -15.27 17.54
C ALA A 330 0.96 -13.93 17.67
N ASP A 331 0.57 -13.58 18.89
CA ASP A 331 -0.27 -12.43 19.20
C ASP A 331 0.57 -11.31 19.82
N TYR A 332 0.82 -10.26 19.03
CA TYR A 332 1.86 -9.26 19.28
C TYR A 332 1.65 -8.54 20.62
N ASN A 333 0.48 -7.95 20.84
CA ASN A 333 0.25 -7.16 22.05
C ASN A 333 -0.07 -8.04 23.26
N ALA A 334 -0.64 -9.22 23.05
CA ALA A 334 -0.84 -10.17 24.12
C ALA A 334 0.49 -10.77 24.62
N LYS A 335 1.59 -10.61 23.87
CA LYS A 335 2.92 -11.18 24.16
C LYS A 335 2.83 -12.68 24.38
N ALA A 336 2.03 -13.34 23.55
CA ALA A 336 1.70 -14.74 23.70
C ALA A 336 1.65 -15.42 22.33
N VAL A 337 2.00 -16.70 22.30
CA VAL A 337 1.66 -17.56 21.17
C VAL A 337 0.40 -18.31 21.57
N ARG A 338 -0.73 -17.94 20.96
CA ARG A 338 -2.03 -18.57 21.22
C ARG A 338 -2.16 -19.86 20.42
N THR A 339 -2.87 -20.82 20.96
CA THR A 339 -3.10 -22.13 20.35
C THR A 339 -4.58 -22.31 20.05
N TYR A 340 -4.85 -22.81 18.84
CA TYR A 340 -6.19 -23.15 18.36
C TYR A 340 -6.16 -24.53 17.71
N THR A 341 -7.26 -25.26 17.77
CA THR A 341 -7.49 -26.41 16.90
C THR A 341 -7.64 -25.96 15.43
N GLU A 342 -7.54 -26.89 14.48
CA GLU A 342 -7.71 -26.57 13.04
C GLU A 342 -9.06 -25.92 12.71
N ASP A 343 -10.12 -26.27 13.46
CA ASP A 343 -11.45 -25.67 13.33
C ASP A 343 -11.58 -24.27 13.96
N GLY A 344 -10.50 -23.74 14.55
CA GLY A 344 -10.44 -22.40 15.11
C GLY A 344 -10.90 -22.31 16.57
N THR A 345 -11.02 -23.43 17.29
CA THR A 345 -11.35 -23.40 18.72
C THR A 345 -10.11 -23.08 19.54
N PHE A 346 -10.15 -22.04 20.36
CA PHE A 346 -9.06 -21.67 21.26
C PHE A 346 -8.86 -22.73 22.35
N ILE A 347 -7.62 -23.19 22.52
CA ILE A 347 -7.26 -24.23 23.49
C ILE A 347 -6.23 -23.79 24.53
N GLY A 348 -5.58 -22.63 24.37
CA GLY A 348 -4.67 -22.07 25.38
C GLY A 348 -3.51 -21.26 24.81
N ASN A 349 -2.45 -21.10 25.59
CA ASN A 349 -1.18 -20.54 25.13
C ASN A 349 -0.17 -21.68 24.95
N PHE A 350 0.66 -21.58 23.92
CA PHE A 350 1.69 -22.57 23.60
C PHE A 350 2.77 -22.64 24.69
N TYR A 351 3.12 -21.49 25.24
CA TYR A 351 4.12 -21.36 26.29
C TYR A 351 3.67 -20.31 27.29
N ASP A 352 3.61 -20.71 28.56
CA ASP A 352 3.25 -19.87 29.69
C ASP A 352 4.17 -20.25 30.87
N THR A 353 4.82 -19.26 31.46
CA THR A 353 5.82 -19.47 32.52
C THR A 353 5.77 -18.34 33.53
N ASP A 354 5.88 -18.70 34.81
CA ASP A 354 6.04 -17.72 35.90
C ASP A 354 7.49 -17.22 36.01
N ASN A 355 8.42 -17.77 35.22
CA ASN A 355 9.80 -17.30 35.19
C ASN A 355 9.90 -15.97 34.42
N GLU A 356 10.00 -14.87 35.16
CA GLU A 356 10.17 -13.50 34.64
C GLU A 356 11.33 -13.32 33.66
N ASN A 357 12.38 -14.14 33.75
CA ASN A 357 13.50 -14.11 32.83
C ASN A 357 13.19 -14.81 31.50
N LEU A 358 12.25 -15.76 31.50
CA LEU A 358 11.96 -16.63 30.36
C LEU A 358 10.56 -16.41 29.75
N LYS A 359 9.70 -15.57 30.33
CA LYS A 359 8.46 -15.15 29.68
C LYS A 359 8.73 -14.30 28.44
N PHE A 360 7.82 -14.33 27.45
CA PHE A 360 7.91 -13.43 26.30
C PHE A 360 7.82 -11.97 26.75
N ARG A 361 8.76 -11.15 26.28
CA ARG A 361 8.80 -9.72 26.65
C ARG A 361 8.19 -8.84 25.57
N GLY A 362 8.32 -9.28 24.32
CA GLY A 362 7.73 -8.62 23.18
C GLY A 362 6.87 -9.56 22.37
N PRO A 363 6.33 -9.03 21.28
CA PRO A 363 5.53 -9.81 20.36
C PRO A 363 6.33 -11.02 19.86
N PRO A 364 5.85 -12.24 20.08
CA PRO A 364 6.46 -13.39 19.47
C PRO A 364 6.19 -13.36 17.97
N VAL A 365 7.13 -13.91 17.20
CA VAL A 365 6.91 -14.36 15.82
C VAL A 365 7.33 -15.81 15.79
N VAL A 366 6.49 -16.69 15.24
CA VAL A 366 6.65 -18.14 15.29
C VAL A 366 7.02 -18.69 13.91
N ASP A 367 7.93 -19.67 13.90
CA ASP A 367 8.24 -20.50 12.73
C ASP A 367 8.63 -21.92 13.19
N LEU A 368 8.66 -22.90 12.28
CA LEU A 368 9.02 -24.29 12.55
C LEU A 368 10.30 -24.68 11.82
N ASP A 369 11.17 -25.44 12.49
CA ASP A 369 12.26 -26.11 11.78
C ASP A 369 11.79 -27.42 11.11
N PRO A 370 12.56 -27.99 10.17
CA PRO A 370 12.19 -29.23 9.48
C PRO A 370 12.04 -30.47 10.38
N ALA A 371 12.47 -30.38 11.65
CA ALA A 371 12.23 -31.42 12.66
C ALA A 371 10.99 -31.14 13.51
N GLY A 372 10.22 -30.10 13.18
CA GLY A 372 8.99 -29.70 13.84
C GLY A 372 9.20 -28.90 15.14
N ASN A 373 10.42 -28.48 15.48
CA ASN A 373 10.63 -27.66 16.67
C ASN A 373 10.11 -26.24 16.42
N VAL A 374 9.54 -25.63 17.46
CA VAL A 374 8.98 -24.29 17.38
C VAL A 374 10.06 -23.27 17.72
N TRP A 375 10.26 -22.31 16.81
CA TRP A 375 11.19 -21.21 17.00
C TRP A 375 10.41 -19.91 17.16
N VAL A 376 10.80 -19.11 18.14
CA VAL A 376 10.15 -17.84 18.46
C VAL A 376 11.18 -16.73 18.50
N ALA A 377 10.98 -15.70 17.69
CA ALA A 377 11.67 -14.43 17.89
C ALA A 377 10.93 -13.64 18.96
N ASP A 378 11.53 -13.51 20.14
CA ASP A 378 10.99 -12.68 21.23
C ASP A 378 11.51 -11.25 21.02
N TYR A 379 10.75 -10.48 20.25
CA TYR A 379 11.18 -9.17 19.73
C TYR A 379 11.71 -8.24 20.82
N ALA A 380 10.92 -7.93 21.85
CA ALA A 380 11.36 -7.08 22.97
C ALA A 380 12.15 -7.86 24.03
N GLY A 381 12.24 -9.19 23.90
CA GLY A 381 13.17 -10.02 24.65
C GLY A 381 14.58 -10.03 24.07
N HIS A 382 14.80 -9.48 22.85
CA HIS A 382 16.12 -9.43 22.22
C HIS A 382 16.79 -10.80 22.08
N ARG A 383 16.00 -11.84 21.86
CA ARG A 383 16.46 -13.22 21.80
C ARG A 383 15.64 -14.06 20.84
N ILE A 384 16.24 -15.18 20.43
CA ILE A 384 15.55 -16.26 19.73
C ILE A 384 15.35 -17.41 20.72
N MET A 385 14.15 -17.95 20.81
CA MET A 385 13.79 -19.07 21.70
C MET A 385 13.41 -20.28 20.87
N LYS A 386 13.78 -21.48 21.33
CA LYS A 386 13.49 -22.75 20.67
C LYS A 386 12.74 -23.66 21.64
N PHE A 387 11.69 -24.31 21.15
CA PHE A 387 10.82 -25.20 21.90
C PHE A 387 10.61 -26.52 21.16
N ASP A 388 10.26 -27.58 21.88
CA ASP A 388 9.63 -28.73 21.25
C ASP A 388 8.15 -28.43 20.92
N GLN A 389 7.46 -29.35 20.23
CA GLN A 389 6.05 -29.19 19.89
C GLN A 389 5.11 -29.20 21.10
N GLY A 390 5.57 -29.72 22.25
CA GLY A 390 4.81 -29.72 23.50
C GLY A 390 4.87 -28.40 24.26
N GLY A 391 5.58 -27.39 23.74
CA GLY A 391 5.77 -26.11 24.41
C GLY A 391 6.91 -26.10 25.43
N ASN A 392 7.74 -27.15 25.51
CA ASN A 392 8.88 -27.16 26.43
C ASN A 392 10.04 -26.36 25.83
N LEU A 393 10.59 -25.44 26.61
CA LEU A 393 11.75 -24.64 26.21
C LEU A 393 13.00 -25.54 26.07
N LEU A 394 13.53 -25.63 24.85
CA LEU A 394 14.81 -26.28 24.56
C LEU A 394 16.00 -25.33 24.78
N GLY A 395 15.75 -24.02 24.65
CA GLY A 395 16.66 -22.97 25.09
C GLY A 395 16.54 -21.70 24.25
N TRP A 396 17.36 -20.69 24.54
CA TRP A 396 17.35 -19.40 23.87
C TRP A 396 18.77 -18.91 23.53
N LYS A 397 18.86 -18.10 22.47
CA LYS A 397 20.10 -17.48 21.96
C LYS A 397 19.98 -15.95 22.03
N GLY A 398 21.05 -15.31 22.47
CA GLY A 398 21.16 -13.85 22.56
C GLY A 398 22.31 -13.45 23.49
N GLU A 399 22.25 -12.23 24.02
CA GLU A 399 23.18 -11.76 25.05
C GLU A 399 22.50 -11.77 26.42
N ARG A 400 23.19 -12.28 27.44
CA ARG A 400 22.76 -12.24 28.84
C ARG A 400 22.90 -10.84 29.42
N THR A 401 22.14 -10.54 30.47
CA THR A 401 22.22 -9.26 31.20
C THR A 401 23.59 -8.94 31.83
N ASP A 402 24.49 -9.92 31.94
CA ASP A 402 25.87 -9.72 32.41
C ASP A 402 26.86 -9.35 31.27
N GLY A 403 26.38 -9.23 30.04
CA GLY A 403 27.18 -8.93 28.86
C GLY A 403 27.74 -10.15 28.11
N THR A 404 27.49 -11.37 28.58
CA THR A 404 28.00 -12.57 27.92
C THR A 404 27.07 -13.04 26.80
N ILE A 405 27.65 -13.40 25.66
CA ILE A 405 26.89 -14.05 24.58
C ILE A 405 26.63 -15.50 24.97
N VAL A 406 25.39 -15.95 24.79
CA VAL A 406 25.03 -17.35 25.03
C VAL A 406 25.78 -18.24 24.03
N GLU A 407 26.68 -19.09 24.52
CA GLU A 407 27.20 -20.21 23.73
C GLU A 407 26.11 -21.28 23.62
N GLY A 408 25.78 -21.67 22.40
CA GLY A 408 24.63 -22.52 22.08
C GLY A 408 23.27 -21.95 22.49
N PHE A 409 22.54 -22.69 23.34
CA PHE A 409 21.20 -22.34 23.79
C PHE A 409 21.11 -22.42 25.32
N ALA A 410 20.69 -21.34 25.97
CA ALA A 410 20.52 -21.26 27.41
C ALA A 410 19.08 -21.62 27.80
N THR A 411 18.89 -22.27 28.94
CA THR A 411 17.55 -22.58 29.49
C THR A 411 17.19 -21.74 30.71
N GLU A 412 18.07 -20.80 31.07
CA GLU A 412 17.95 -19.92 32.23
C GLU A 412 18.49 -18.52 31.88
N ASP A 413 18.53 -17.62 32.86
CA ASP A 413 18.97 -16.22 32.75
C ASP A 413 18.09 -15.30 31.91
N ALA A 414 18.28 -14.00 32.09
CA ALA A 414 17.63 -12.95 31.33
C ALA A 414 18.50 -12.50 30.16
N SER A 415 17.85 -12.12 29.07
CA SER A 415 18.48 -11.51 27.90
C SER A 415 18.47 -9.97 27.96
N GLN A 416 19.34 -9.35 27.17
CA GLN A 416 19.42 -7.90 26.97
C GLN A 416 19.60 -7.51 25.49
N PRO A 417 19.23 -6.28 25.08
CA PRO A 417 19.53 -5.79 23.74
C PRO A 417 21.04 -5.74 23.47
N SER A 418 21.45 -6.18 22.28
CA SER A 418 22.85 -6.27 21.90
C SER A 418 23.08 -5.93 20.44
N SER A 419 24.24 -5.32 20.16
CA SER A 419 24.79 -5.17 18.80
C SER A 419 26.00 -6.07 18.56
N ALA A 420 26.41 -6.87 19.55
CA ALA A 420 27.50 -7.82 19.44
C ALA A 420 27.12 -9.00 18.52
N TYR A 421 28.11 -9.75 18.04
CA TYR A 421 27.87 -10.94 17.23
C TYR A 421 27.21 -12.04 18.06
N GLY A 422 26.12 -12.60 17.53
CA GLY A 422 25.30 -13.58 18.26
C GLY A 422 24.38 -12.99 19.33
N GLY A 423 24.42 -11.68 19.55
CA GLY A 423 23.40 -10.91 20.25
C GLY A 423 22.42 -10.27 19.26
N PHE A 424 21.26 -9.83 19.75
CA PHE A 424 20.20 -9.29 18.91
C PHE A 424 19.65 -7.97 19.44
N ARG A 425 19.10 -7.16 18.53
CA ARG A 425 18.32 -5.99 18.86
C ARG A 425 17.00 -6.03 18.10
N TYR A 426 15.91 -6.32 18.81
CA TYR A 426 14.58 -6.46 18.24
C TYR A 426 14.54 -7.47 17.07
N PRO A 427 15.05 -8.71 17.26
CA PRO A 427 15.00 -9.70 16.21
C PRO A 427 13.54 -9.98 15.83
N HIS A 428 13.26 -10.24 14.56
CA HIS A 428 11.88 -10.36 14.10
C HIS A 428 11.56 -11.74 13.50
N GLN A 429 12.29 -12.19 12.47
CA GLN A 429 12.01 -13.49 11.86
C GLN A 429 13.25 -14.38 11.80
N ILE A 430 13.01 -15.68 11.79
CA ILE A 430 14.01 -16.74 11.75
C ILE A 430 13.70 -17.61 10.53
N ALA A 431 14.71 -18.17 9.89
CA ALA A 431 14.55 -19.24 8.91
C ALA A 431 15.55 -20.36 9.22
N VAL A 432 15.13 -21.62 9.14
CA VAL A 432 15.95 -22.79 9.53
C VAL A 432 16.09 -23.76 8.37
N GLU A 433 17.32 -24.10 8.00
CA GLU A 433 17.63 -25.11 6.98
C GLU A 433 17.43 -26.54 7.50
N ASN A 434 17.32 -27.50 6.57
CA ASN A 434 17.25 -28.94 6.88
C ASN A 434 18.44 -29.47 7.70
N ASN A 435 19.62 -28.87 7.57
CA ASN A 435 20.81 -29.24 8.36
C ASN A 435 20.80 -28.61 9.77
N GLY A 436 19.83 -27.74 10.08
CA GLY A 436 19.67 -27.00 11.32
C GLY A 436 20.42 -25.66 11.39
N THR A 437 21.17 -25.27 10.36
CA THR A 437 21.68 -23.89 10.21
C THR A 437 20.50 -22.93 10.16
N PHE A 438 20.61 -21.80 10.86
CA PHE A 438 19.52 -20.85 10.94
C PHE A 438 19.98 -19.42 10.73
N TYR A 439 19.03 -18.60 10.29
CA TYR A 439 19.23 -17.20 9.95
C TYR A 439 18.27 -16.35 10.75
N VAL A 440 18.71 -15.16 11.17
CA VAL A 440 17.89 -14.25 11.97
C VAL A 440 17.92 -12.85 11.35
N ALA A 441 16.73 -12.31 11.11
CA ALA A 441 16.55 -10.89 10.80
C ALA A 441 16.72 -10.06 12.09
N ASP A 442 17.91 -9.49 12.25
CA ASP A 442 18.30 -8.68 13.40
C ASP A 442 17.96 -7.21 13.13
N LEU A 443 16.65 -6.93 13.21
CA LEU A 443 15.98 -5.76 12.62
C LEU A 443 16.66 -4.44 12.99
N ASN A 444 16.84 -4.14 14.28
CA ASN A 444 17.40 -2.84 14.70
C ASN A 444 18.92 -2.76 14.59
N ASN A 445 19.60 -3.87 14.28
CA ASN A 445 21.02 -3.85 13.93
C ASN A 445 21.23 -3.82 12.41
N HIS A 446 20.15 -3.78 11.61
CA HIS A 446 20.17 -3.62 10.15
C HIS A 446 21.00 -4.71 9.43
N ARG A 447 20.90 -5.95 9.90
CA ARG A 447 21.67 -7.09 9.37
C ARG A 447 20.87 -8.38 9.42
N ILE A 448 21.33 -9.37 8.66
CA ILE A 448 20.96 -10.77 8.85
C ILE A 448 22.15 -11.50 9.46
N GLN A 449 21.91 -12.31 10.49
CA GLN A 449 22.94 -13.16 11.12
C GLN A 449 22.70 -14.63 10.78
N LYS A 450 23.79 -15.40 10.57
CA LYS A 450 23.79 -16.85 10.33
C LYS A 450 24.39 -17.59 11.51
N PHE A 451 23.82 -18.74 11.83
CA PHE A 451 24.23 -19.60 12.93
C PHE A 451 24.28 -21.07 12.51
N ALA A 452 25.19 -21.82 13.12
CA ALA A 452 25.18 -23.27 13.05
C ALA A 452 24.03 -23.85 13.90
N LYS A 453 23.69 -25.11 13.67
CA LYS A 453 22.64 -25.83 14.43
C LYS A 453 22.82 -25.78 15.94
N ASP A 454 24.08 -25.76 16.39
CA ASP A 454 24.42 -25.70 17.81
C ASP A 454 24.36 -24.29 18.40
N GLY A 455 23.99 -23.26 17.62
CA GLY A 455 23.92 -21.86 18.05
C GLY A 455 25.23 -21.07 17.88
N THR A 456 26.29 -21.68 17.31
CA THR A 456 27.54 -20.98 16.99
C THR A 456 27.29 -19.90 15.93
N PHE A 457 27.76 -18.68 16.17
CA PHE A 457 27.69 -17.59 15.20
C PHE A 457 28.63 -17.86 14.02
N LEU A 458 28.12 -17.80 12.79
CA LEU A 458 28.88 -18.09 11.57
C LEU A 458 29.15 -16.85 10.71
N GLY A 459 28.45 -15.75 10.97
CA GLY A 459 28.68 -14.48 10.28
C GLY A 459 27.40 -13.70 10.05
N TRP A 460 27.53 -12.54 9.41
CA TRP A 460 26.43 -11.65 9.09
C TRP A 460 26.57 -11.06 7.68
N ILE A 461 25.44 -10.65 7.09
CA ILE A 461 25.36 -9.90 5.83
C ILE A 461 24.62 -8.58 6.03
N GLY A 462 24.91 -7.60 5.18
CA GLY A 462 24.43 -6.22 5.27
C GLY A 462 25.53 -5.21 4.98
N ALA A 463 25.37 -3.99 5.47
CA ALA A 463 26.36 -2.92 5.31
C ALA A 463 27.13 -2.68 6.60
N GLN A 464 28.41 -2.33 6.47
CA GLN A 464 29.25 -1.85 7.56
C GLN A 464 29.07 -0.34 7.75
N ASP A 465 29.38 0.17 8.95
CA ASP A 465 29.36 1.59 9.31
C ASP A 465 30.26 2.50 8.45
N ASN A 466 31.29 1.93 7.84
CA ASN A 466 32.14 2.58 6.83
C ASN A 466 31.54 2.60 5.41
N GLY A 467 30.31 2.09 5.22
CA GLY A 467 29.59 2.03 3.95
C GLY A 467 29.91 0.80 3.08
N LYS A 468 30.81 -0.09 3.51
CA LYS A 468 31.13 -1.33 2.76
C LYS A 468 29.96 -2.31 2.83
N ILE A 469 29.53 -2.82 1.67
CA ILE A 469 28.56 -3.92 1.57
C ILE A 469 29.28 -5.26 1.70
N ASN A 470 28.75 -6.15 2.53
CA ASN A 470 29.23 -7.53 2.66
C ASN A 470 28.58 -8.39 1.57
N ASP A 471 29.39 -8.94 0.66
CA ASP A 471 28.95 -9.92 -0.36
C ASP A 471 29.38 -11.33 0.05
N GLY A 472 28.64 -11.88 1.01
CA GLY A 472 28.96 -13.10 1.73
C GLY A 472 29.07 -12.90 3.24
N TRP A 473 28.99 -14.01 4.00
CA TRP A 473 29.06 -13.99 5.46
C TRP A 473 30.41 -13.46 5.97
N THR A 474 30.39 -12.41 6.77
CA THR A 474 31.57 -11.89 7.47
C THR A 474 31.44 -12.06 8.99
N MET A 475 32.57 -12.18 9.68
CA MET A 475 32.65 -12.18 11.14
C MET A 475 33.26 -10.88 11.70
N GLU A 476 33.40 -9.86 10.84
CA GLU A 476 34.06 -8.59 11.14
C GLU A 476 33.19 -7.38 10.76
N GLY A 477 33.51 -6.22 11.32
CA GLY A 477 32.86 -4.93 11.04
C GLY A 477 31.62 -4.65 11.89
N VAL A 478 31.25 -3.37 12.01
CA VAL A 478 30.04 -2.93 12.73
C VAL A 478 28.94 -2.70 11.72
N SER A 479 27.74 -3.27 11.93
CA SER A 479 26.63 -3.12 11.00
C SER A 479 26.00 -1.72 11.07
N ALA A 480 25.51 -1.23 9.94
CA ALA A 480 24.82 0.05 9.82
C ALA A 480 23.69 -0.01 8.77
N PRO A 481 22.65 0.83 8.89
CA PRO A 481 21.63 0.97 7.86
C PRO A 481 22.22 1.37 6.52
N SER A 482 21.69 0.83 5.42
CA SER A 482 22.08 1.19 4.07
C SER A 482 20.95 0.99 3.07
N SER A 483 20.79 1.94 2.15
CA SER A 483 19.86 1.86 1.01
C SER A 483 20.48 1.19 -0.22
N PHE A 484 21.80 0.97 -0.23
CA PHE A 484 22.46 0.26 -1.32
C PHE A 484 22.01 -1.20 -1.37
N ILE A 485 21.91 -1.76 -2.57
CA ILE A 485 21.67 -3.21 -2.77
C ILE A 485 22.70 -4.05 -2.01
N GLY A 486 22.27 -5.17 -1.44
CA GLY A 486 23.08 -5.97 -0.52
C GLY A 486 23.15 -5.41 0.92
N GLY A 487 22.85 -4.12 1.11
CA GLY A 487 22.63 -3.51 2.43
C GLY A 487 21.17 -3.61 2.88
N PHE A 488 20.92 -3.32 4.15
CA PHE A 488 19.57 -3.36 4.72
C PHE A 488 19.26 -2.12 5.54
N SER A 489 17.98 -1.78 5.62
CA SER A 489 17.42 -0.88 6.62
C SER A 489 16.21 -1.57 7.27
N ARG A 490 16.39 -2.00 8.52
CA ARG A 490 15.36 -2.65 9.35
C ARG A 490 14.71 -3.83 8.63
N PRO A 491 15.50 -4.86 8.24
CA PRO A 491 14.94 -6.04 7.60
C PRO A 491 14.03 -6.79 8.59
N ILE A 492 12.80 -7.10 8.18
CA ILE A 492 11.79 -7.70 9.06
C ILE A 492 11.72 -9.20 8.89
N SER A 493 11.60 -9.67 7.64
CA SER A 493 11.38 -11.07 7.33
C SER A 493 12.57 -11.67 6.62
N ILE A 494 12.83 -12.94 6.91
CA ILE A 494 13.74 -13.80 6.17
C ILE A 494 13.08 -15.17 6.02
N THR A 495 13.07 -15.71 4.80
CA THR A 495 12.46 -17.00 4.48
C THR A 495 13.36 -17.78 3.53
N LEU A 496 13.42 -19.10 3.69
CA LEU A 496 14.08 -20.00 2.74
C LEU A 496 13.17 -20.27 1.55
N THR A 497 13.69 -20.07 0.34
CA THR A 497 12.99 -20.45 -0.89
C THR A 497 13.10 -21.96 -1.14
N PRO A 498 12.22 -22.57 -1.96
CA PRO A 498 12.32 -23.99 -2.33
C PRO A 498 13.68 -24.40 -2.94
N ASN A 499 14.41 -23.44 -3.53
CA ASN A 499 15.73 -23.65 -4.13
C ASN A 499 16.88 -23.32 -3.16
N ASN A 500 16.61 -23.29 -1.85
CA ASN A 500 17.57 -22.93 -0.80
C ASN A 500 18.24 -21.57 -1.03
N MET A 501 17.44 -20.54 -1.29
CA MET A 501 17.89 -19.15 -1.29
C MET A 501 17.24 -18.41 -0.11
N LEU A 502 17.77 -17.23 0.22
CA LEU A 502 17.24 -16.38 1.28
C LEU A 502 16.46 -15.22 0.65
N LEU A 503 15.15 -15.20 0.86
CA LEU A 503 14.29 -14.06 0.54
C LEU A 503 14.18 -13.18 1.78
N ILE A 504 14.55 -11.90 1.65
CA ILE A 504 14.57 -10.95 2.75
C ILE A 504 13.69 -9.75 2.42
N SER A 505 12.78 -9.40 3.33
CA SER A 505 12.03 -8.14 3.27
C SER A 505 12.88 -7.02 3.87
N ASP A 506 13.42 -6.15 3.03
CA ASP A 506 14.23 -4.99 3.41
C ASP A 506 13.32 -3.76 3.57
N SER A 507 12.57 -3.78 4.68
CA SER A 507 11.27 -3.12 4.79
C SER A 507 11.34 -1.60 4.74
N ASP A 508 12.32 -0.97 5.38
CA ASP A 508 12.46 0.51 5.35
C ASP A 508 13.15 1.00 4.06
N ASN A 509 13.59 0.07 3.20
CA ASN A 509 14.05 0.34 1.85
C ASN A 509 13.02 -0.07 0.78
N TYR A 510 11.79 -0.45 1.17
CA TYR A 510 10.67 -0.66 0.25
C TYR A 510 10.92 -1.74 -0.82
N ARG A 511 11.67 -2.79 -0.47
CA ARG A 511 12.06 -3.84 -1.43
C ARG A 511 12.17 -5.22 -0.80
N LEU A 512 12.10 -6.22 -1.66
CA LEU A 512 12.56 -7.56 -1.37
C LEU A 512 13.97 -7.76 -1.94
N GLN A 513 14.82 -8.49 -1.24
CA GLN A 513 16.13 -8.87 -1.72
C GLN A 513 16.33 -10.38 -1.63
N LEU A 514 16.92 -10.95 -2.67
CA LEU A 514 17.22 -12.37 -2.79
C LEU A 514 18.73 -12.59 -2.68
N PHE A 515 19.13 -13.55 -1.84
CA PHE A 515 20.53 -13.93 -1.61
C PHE A 515 20.71 -15.44 -1.70
N THR A 516 21.92 -15.89 -2.00
CA THR A 516 22.28 -17.31 -1.83
C THR A 516 22.51 -17.64 -0.35
N THR A 517 22.52 -18.93 0.01
CA THR A 517 22.87 -19.41 1.37
C THR A 517 24.30 -19.11 1.80
N GLU A 518 25.18 -18.74 0.86
CA GLU A 518 26.54 -18.24 1.09
C GLU A 518 26.57 -16.74 1.37
N GLY A 519 25.41 -16.08 1.36
CA GLY A 519 25.25 -14.66 1.69
C GLY A 519 25.52 -13.72 0.51
N LYS A 520 25.54 -14.23 -0.72
CA LYS A 520 25.79 -13.43 -1.93
C LYS A 520 24.51 -12.82 -2.47
N PHE A 521 24.56 -11.55 -2.83
CA PHE A 521 23.40 -10.85 -3.39
C PHE A 521 23.07 -11.37 -4.80
N VAL A 522 21.80 -11.67 -5.04
CA VAL A 522 21.32 -12.18 -6.34
C VAL A 522 20.51 -11.13 -7.09
N GLY A 523 19.58 -10.47 -6.41
CA GLY A 523 18.77 -9.42 -7.00
C GLY A 523 17.73 -8.86 -6.03
N TRP A 524 17.03 -7.82 -6.46
CA TRP A 524 15.96 -7.19 -5.70
C TRP A 524 14.69 -7.04 -6.54
N LEU A 525 13.55 -6.96 -5.86
CA LEU A 525 12.22 -6.76 -6.42
C LEU A 525 11.51 -5.62 -5.67
N GLY A 526 10.76 -4.80 -6.41
CA GLY A 526 10.01 -3.66 -5.89
C GLY A 526 9.83 -2.55 -6.93
N ALA A 527 9.46 -1.36 -6.47
CA ALA A 527 9.37 -0.15 -7.28
C ALA A 527 10.69 0.65 -7.26
N LYS A 528 10.96 1.34 -8.36
CA LYS A 528 12.01 2.37 -8.50
C LYS A 528 11.36 3.75 -8.42
N SER A 529 12.17 4.80 -8.37
CA SER A 529 11.67 6.18 -8.49
C SER A 529 10.77 6.36 -9.72
N TYR A 530 9.75 7.22 -9.58
CA TYR A 530 8.72 7.47 -10.61
C TYR A 530 7.85 6.25 -10.95
N ASP A 531 7.54 5.41 -9.95
CA ASP A 531 6.66 4.23 -10.03
C ASP A 531 7.01 3.20 -11.12
N LYS A 532 8.29 3.15 -11.52
CA LYS A 532 8.77 2.11 -12.44
C LYS A 532 9.09 0.83 -11.67
N MET A 533 8.31 -0.22 -11.90
CA MET A 533 8.59 -1.52 -11.29
C MET A 533 9.88 -2.16 -11.85
N THR A 534 10.51 -2.98 -11.04
CA THR A 534 11.52 -3.97 -11.47
C THR A 534 10.92 -4.97 -12.47
N VAL A 535 11.69 -5.36 -13.49
CA VAL A 535 11.27 -6.39 -14.48
C VAL A 535 11.90 -7.72 -14.07
N GLY A 536 11.38 -8.32 -13.00
CA GLY A 536 11.98 -9.49 -12.34
C GLY A 536 13.08 -9.10 -11.35
N TRP A 537 13.98 -10.05 -11.04
CA TRP A 537 15.09 -9.80 -10.12
C TRP A 537 16.16 -8.90 -10.75
N GLU A 538 16.32 -7.69 -10.24
CA GLU A 538 17.31 -6.75 -10.75
C GLU A 538 18.56 -6.67 -9.88
N LYS A 539 19.72 -6.39 -10.50
CA LYS A 539 21.02 -6.31 -9.81
C LYS A 539 21.50 -4.89 -9.55
N GLN A 540 20.74 -3.89 -9.98
CA GLN A 540 21.09 -2.47 -9.90
C GLN A 540 19.82 -1.66 -9.68
N GLY A 541 19.98 -0.39 -9.29
CA GLY A 541 18.87 0.54 -9.09
C GLY A 541 18.67 0.91 -7.63
N VAL A 542 17.73 1.84 -7.42
CA VAL A 542 17.35 2.36 -6.10
C VAL A 542 15.86 2.11 -5.94
N ALA A 543 15.49 1.45 -4.85
CA ALA A 543 14.10 1.20 -4.52
C ALA A 543 13.43 2.50 -4.04
N ALA A 544 12.14 2.63 -4.32
CA ALA A 544 11.30 3.71 -3.83
C ALA A 544 10.01 3.14 -3.25
N SER A 545 9.46 3.82 -2.25
CA SER A 545 8.14 3.52 -1.73
C SER A 545 7.09 3.80 -2.81
N SER A 546 6.11 2.91 -2.94
CA SER A 546 5.02 3.09 -3.89
C SER A 546 3.80 2.26 -3.48
N LYS A 547 2.61 2.84 -3.68
CA LYS A 547 1.32 2.16 -3.55
C LYS A 547 0.88 1.51 -4.86
N GLU A 548 1.65 1.61 -5.93
CA GLU A 548 1.34 0.93 -7.18
C GLU A 548 1.48 -0.59 -7.05
N PRO A 549 0.78 -1.36 -7.89
CA PRO A 549 1.07 -2.78 -8.06
C PRO A 549 2.56 -3.04 -8.28
N GLY A 550 3.16 -3.83 -7.39
CA GLY A 550 4.57 -4.17 -7.41
C GLY A 550 5.50 -3.22 -6.65
N GLY A 551 4.98 -2.10 -6.17
CA GLY A 551 5.62 -1.25 -5.17
C GLY A 551 5.31 -1.71 -3.76
N PHE A 552 6.16 -1.32 -2.79
CA PHE A 552 5.93 -1.58 -1.38
C PHE A 552 5.98 -0.28 -0.58
N GLU A 553 5.12 -0.14 0.44
CA GLU A 553 5.32 0.91 1.46
C GLU A 553 6.11 0.39 2.65
N ARG A 554 5.98 -0.90 2.96
CA ARG A 554 6.80 -1.63 3.93
C ARG A 554 6.45 -3.11 3.77
N ALA A 555 7.21 -3.84 2.95
CA ALA A 555 7.07 -5.28 2.88
C ALA A 555 7.45 -5.89 4.25
N VAL A 556 6.51 -6.52 4.94
CA VAL A 556 6.69 -7.00 6.33
C VAL A 556 6.91 -8.50 6.42
N ASN A 557 6.36 -9.28 5.49
CA ASN A 557 6.57 -10.73 5.40
C ASN A 557 6.52 -11.17 3.94
N SER A 558 7.39 -12.09 3.54
CA SER A 558 7.34 -12.68 2.20
C SER A 558 7.83 -14.11 2.15
N PHE A 559 7.29 -14.91 1.22
CA PHE A 559 7.78 -16.25 0.91
C PHE A 559 7.62 -16.57 -0.59
N ILE A 560 8.29 -17.63 -1.04
CA ILE A 560 8.14 -18.15 -2.42
C ILE A 560 7.51 -19.54 -2.37
N HIS A 561 6.46 -19.74 -3.15
CA HIS A 561 5.82 -21.03 -3.32
C HIS A 561 5.33 -21.20 -4.76
N ASN A 562 5.58 -22.37 -5.37
CA ASN A 562 5.17 -22.69 -6.75
C ASN A 562 5.51 -21.59 -7.78
N GLY A 563 6.71 -21.01 -7.68
CA GLY A 563 7.18 -19.96 -8.60
C GLY A 563 6.50 -18.60 -8.42
N LYS A 564 5.68 -18.43 -7.37
CA LYS A 564 5.05 -17.17 -6.99
C LYS A 564 5.69 -16.60 -5.73
N ILE A 565 5.77 -15.28 -5.65
CA ILE A 565 6.30 -14.55 -4.49
C ILE A 565 5.11 -13.92 -3.79
N TYR A 566 4.82 -14.35 -2.57
CA TYR A 566 3.75 -13.83 -1.73
C TYR A 566 4.36 -12.80 -0.78
N THR A 567 3.77 -11.61 -0.68
CA THR A 567 4.28 -10.52 0.15
C THR A 567 3.15 -9.80 0.86
N ALA A 568 3.25 -9.69 2.17
CA ALA A 568 2.42 -8.80 2.98
C ALA A 568 3.08 -7.42 3.03
N ASP A 569 2.31 -6.40 2.68
CA ASP A 569 2.72 -5.00 2.70
C ASP A 569 1.88 -4.24 3.71
N SER A 570 2.50 -3.40 4.54
CA SER A 570 1.80 -2.74 5.65
C SER A 570 0.77 -1.69 5.22
N ASN A 571 0.53 -1.54 3.92
CA ASN A 571 -0.47 -0.64 3.35
C ASN A 571 -1.83 -1.31 3.14
N GLY A 572 -2.07 -2.45 3.79
CA GLY A 572 -3.34 -3.16 3.74
C GLY A 572 -3.45 -4.19 2.63
N ARG A 573 -2.34 -4.57 1.97
CA ARG A 573 -2.35 -5.42 0.78
C ARG A 573 -1.48 -6.66 0.92
N ILE A 574 -1.94 -7.76 0.34
CA ILE A 574 -1.11 -8.92 0.00
C ILE A 574 -0.86 -8.89 -1.50
N GLN A 575 0.41 -8.90 -1.91
CA GLN A 575 0.83 -8.92 -3.31
C GLN A 575 1.45 -10.27 -3.65
N ILE A 576 1.06 -10.83 -4.80
CA ILE A 576 1.47 -12.14 -5.26
C ILE A 576 2.04 -11.99 -6.66
N PHE A 577 3.36 -12.04 -6.78
CA PHE A 577 4.07 -11.87 -8.04
C PHE A 577 4.25 -13.21 -8.74
N THR A 578 3.91 -13.26 -10.03
CA THR A 578 4.27 -14.35 -10.93
C THR A 578 5.18 -13.79 -12.01
N LEU A 579 6.49 -14.04 -11.89
CA LEU A 579 7.49 -13.46 -12.81
C LEU A 579 7.50 -14.19 -14.17
N LYS A 580 7.65 -13.45 -15.27
CA LYS A 580 7.88 -13.99 -16.62
C LYS A 580 9.24 -14.68 -16.66
N ASN A 581 9.28 -15.91 -17.20
CA ASN A 581 10.47 -16.75 -17.33
C ASN A 581 11.11 -17.23 -16.01
N SER A 582 10.33 -17.44 -14.94
CA SER A 582 10.80 -17.97 -13.65
C SER A 582 11.11 -19.48 -13.65
N THR A 583 11.69 -20.02 -14.74
CA THR A 583 12.18 -21.41 -14.76
C THR A 583 13.41 -21.65 -13.89
N GLU A 584 13.91 -20.62 -13.18
CA GLU A 584 14.98 -20.71 -12.17
C GLU A 584 14.48 -20.34 -10.77
#